data_AF-U3PB61-F1
#
_entry.id   AF-U3PB61-F1
#
_cell.length_a   1.000
_cell.length_b   1.000
_cell.length_c   1.000
_cell.angle_alpha   90.00
_cell.angle_beta   90.00
_cell.angle_gamma   90.00
#
_symmetry.space_group_name_H-M   'P 1'
#
loop_
_entity.id
_entity.type
_entity.pdbx_description
1 polymer ?
#
loop_
_entity_poly.entity_id
_entity_poly.type
_entity_poly.pdbx_seq_one_letter_code
_entity_poly.pdbx_strand_id
1 'polypeptide(L)' 'MSWDVQFAPAAIRGLDRLPPRVVAAVVEFVTVTLPGNPYRMSKPLQGDLEGYYSARRGDYRVLFIPR' A
#
# COMPACT_ATOMS: atom_id res chain seq x y z
N MET A 1 -15.38 7.25 6.49
CA MET A 1 -15.45 5.81 6.18
C MET A 1 -14.04 5.33 5.96
N SER A 2 -13.61 4.30 6.69
CA SER A 2 -12.31 3.65 6.49
C SER A 2 -12.51 2.43 5.61
N TRP A 3 -11.53 2.14 4.76
CA TRP A 3 -11.49 0.91 3.98
C TRP A 3 -11.01 -0.26 4.87
N ASP A 4 -11.44 -1.49 4.54
CA ASP A 4 -10.84 -2.70 5.11
C ASP A 4 -9.56 -3.07 4.32
N VAL A 5 -8.61 -3.69 5.01
CA VAL A 5 -7.27 -3.94 4.45
C VAL A 5 -6.96 -5.41 4.44
N GLN A 6 -6.66 -5.94 3.25
CA GLN A 6 -6.19 -7.30 3.07
C GLN A 6 -4.83 -7.33 2.37
N PHE A 7 -3.92 -8.16 2.89
CA PHE A 7 -2.60 -8.33 2.32
C PHE A 7 -2.59 -9.53 1.37
N ALA A 8 -2.16 -9.30 0.13
CA ALA A 8 -1.83 -10.40 -0.77
C ALA A 8 -0.57 -11.14 -0.26
N PRO A 9 -0.44 -12.46 -0.53
CA PRO A 9 0.77 -13.21 -0.15
C PRO A 9 2.07 -12.60 -0.70
N ALA A 10 2.02 -11.97 -1.87
CA ALA A 10 3.16 -11.26 -2.45
C ALA A 10 3.55 -10.00 -1.65
N ALA A 11 2.57 -9.30 -1.07
CA ALA A 11 2.83 -8.14 -0.21
C ALA A 11 3.52 -8.56 1.09
N ILE A 12 3.07 -9.66 1.70
CA ILE A 12 3.69 -10.23 2.90
C ILE A 12 5.17 -10.58 2.63
N ARG A 13 5.46 -11.31 1.55
CA ARG A 13 6.84 -11.61 1.15
C ARG A 13 7.67 -10.36 0.82
N GLY A 14 7.01 -9.28 0.40
CA GLY A 14 7.66 -7.98 0.19
C GLY A 14 8.12 -7.36 1.51
N LEU A 15 7.30 -7.45 2.56
CA LEU A 15 7.65 -6.98 3.91
C LEU A 15 8.84 -7.76 4.48
N ASP A 16 8.90 -9.08 4.30
CA ASP A 16 9.99 -9.92 4.80
C ASP A 16 11.39 -9.53 4.28
N ARG A 17 11.45 -8.78 3.17
CA ARG A 17 12.71 -8.32 2.54
C ARG A 17 13.16 -6.94 3.04
N LEU A 18 12.37 -6.28 3.87
CA LEU A 18 12.66 -4.93 4.35
C LEU A 18 13.32 -4.96 5.74
N PRO A 19 14.14 -3.95 6.09
CA PRO A 19 14.61 -3.79 7.46
C PRO A 19 13.43 -3.65 8.45
N PRO A 20 13.52 -4.19 9.68
CA PRO A 20 12.39 -4.21 10.62
C PRO A 20 11.76 -2.83 10.88
N ARG A 21 12.57 -1.77 10.95
CA ARG A 21 12.08 -0.38 11.11
C ARG A 21 11.23 0.09 9.93
N VAL A 22 11.56 -0.35 8.72
CA VAL A 22 10.80 -0.01 7.51
C VAL A 22 9.50 -0.82 7.47
N VAL A 23 9.53 -2.09 7.86
CA VAL A 23 8.33 -2.94 7.94
C VAL A 23 7.26 -2.28 8.83
N ALA A 24 7.63 -1.85 10.04
CA ALA A 24 6.69 -1.20 10.95
C ALA A 24 6.03 0.04 10.33
N ALA A 25 6.83 0.90 9.69
CA ALA A 25 6.31 2.11 9.03
C ALA A 25 5.39 1.80 7.84
N VAL A 26 5.70 0.76 7.06
CA VAL A 26 4.84 0.32 5.94
C VAL A 26 3.52 -0.24 6.48
N VAL A 27 3.57 -1.11 7.50
CA VAL A 27 2.37 -1.72 8.09
C VAL A 27 1.46 -0.65 8.68
N GLU A 28 1.98 0.28 9.50
CA GLU A 28 1.20 1.38 10.07
C GLU A 28 0.57 2.25 8.97
N PHE A 29 1.34 2.59 7.93
CA PHE A 29 0.80 3.35 6.82
C PHE A 29 -0.36 2.63 6.13
N VAL A 30 -0.22 1.33 5.87
CA VAL A 30 -1.22 0.54 5.12
C VAL A 30 -2.46 0.22 5.95
N THR A 31 -2.35 0.04 7.27
CA THR A 31 -3.49 -0.33 8.12
C THR A 31 -4.19 0.85 8.80
N VAL A 32 -3.48 1.97 9.01
CA VAL A 32 -4.03 3.13 9.74
C VAL A 32 -4.27 4.32 8.83
N THR A 33 -3.29 4.69 8.02
CA THR A 33 -3.33 5.98 7.30
C THR A 33 -4.00 5.86 5.94
N LEU A 34 -3.50 4.95 5.08
CA LEU A 34 -3.96 4.77 3.71
C LEU A 34 -5.46 4.45 3.61
N PRO A 35 -6.06 3.62 4.49
CA PRO A 35 -7.49 3.29 4.41
C PRO A 35 -8.41 4.45 4.75
N GLY A 36 -7.91 5.52 5.37
CA GLY A 36 -8.70 6.72 5.64
C GLY A 36 -9.10 7.49 4.38
N ASN A 37 -8.23 7.49 3.35
CA ASN A 37 -8.54 8.11 2.06
C ASN A 37 -7.61 7.59 0.94
N PRO A 38 -7.78 6.33 0.48
CA PRO A 38 -6.83 5.71 -0.43
C PRO A 38 -6.73 6.44 -1.76
N TYR A 39 -7.83 6.96 -2.31
CA TYR A 39 -7.83 7.71 -3.56
C TYR A 39 -7.08 9.03 -3.49
N ARG A 40 -7.14 9.75 -2.35
CA ARG A 40 -6.39 11.00 -2.18
C ARG A 40 -4.89 10.77 -2.01
N MET A 41 -4.52 9.64 -1.42
CA MET A 41 -3.13 9.32 -1.05
C MET A 41 -2.38 8.49 -2.10
N SER A 42 -3.02 8.18 -3.21
CA SER A 42 -2.46 7.34 -4.27
C SER A 42 -2.77 7.89 -5.65
N LYS A 43 -2.18 7.28 -6.67
CA LYS A 43 -2.50 7.53 -8.08
C LYS A 43 -2.80 6.21 -8.79
N PRO A 44 -3.78 6.18 -9.70
CA PRO A 44 -4.01 5.02 -10.53
C PRO A 44 -2.78 4.79 -11.42
N LEU A 45 -2.43 3.52 -11.60
CA LEU A 45 -1.44 3.09 -12.59
C LEU A 45 -2.11 2.95 -13.96
N GLN A 46 -1.29 2.89 -15.00
CA GLN A 46 -1.71 2.83 -16.40
C GLN A 46 -1.02 1.66 -17.12
N GLY A 47 -1.50 1.31 -18.32
CA GLY A 47 -0.96 0.20 -19.11
C GLY A 47 -1.30 -1.15 -18.48
N ASP A 48 -0.34 -2.07 -18.47
CA ASP A 48 -0.54 -3.44 -17.97
C ASP A 48 -0.93 -3.53 -16.47
N LEU A 49 -0.80 -2.42 -15.73
CA LEU A 49 -1.16 -2.32 -14.31
C LEU A 49 -2.43 -1.48 -14.09
N GLU A 50 -3.24 -1.25 -15.12
CA GLU A 50 -4.53 -0.59 -14.97
C GLU A 50 -5.40 -1.29 -13.90
N GLY A 51 -6.09 -0.48 -13.09
CA GLY A 51 -6.83 -0.94 -11.89
C GLY A 51 -6.00 -0.97 -10.61
N TYR A 52 -4.67 -1.01 -10.68
CA TYR A 52 -3.82 -0.82 -9.50
C TYR A 52 -3.63 0.66 -9.17
N TYR A 53 -3.38 0.93 -7.90
CA TYR A 53 -3.03 2.23 -7.36
C TYR A 53 -1.68 2.15 -6.66
N SER A 54 -0.88 3.21 -6.80
CA SER A 54 0.39 3.38 -6.10
C SER A 54 0.28 4.51 -5.08
N ALA A 55 0.44 4.19 -3.80
CA ALA A 55 0.62 5.17 -2.73
C ALA A 55 2.12 5.31 -2.41
N ARG A 56 2.65 6.53 -2.39
CA ARG A 56 4.06 6.81 -2.04
C ARG A 56 4.14 7.47 -0.67
N ARG A 57 5.07 7.01 0.17
CA ARG A 57 5.43 7.69 1.43
C ARG A 57 6.94 7.65 1.61
N GLY A 58 7.57 8.82 1.52
CA GLY A 58 9.03 8.94 1.48
C GLY A 58 9.64 8.09 0.36
N ASP A 59 10.44 7.10 0.77
CA ASP A 59 11.24 6.26 -0.13
C ASP A 59 10.61 4.91 -0.46
N TYR A 60 9.39 4.62 0.02
CA TYR A 60 8.67 3.41 -0.33
C TYR A 60 7.36 3.69 -1.05
N ARG A 61 6.87 2.67 -1.77
CA ARG A 61 5.58 2.65 -2.44
C ARG A 61 4.81 1.39 -2.05
N VAL A 62 3.50 1.51 -1.97
CA VAL A 62 2.58 0.39 -1.79
C VAL A 62 1.67 0.33 -3.01
N LEU A 63 1.60 -0.85 -3.64
CA LEU A 63 0.68 -1.14 -4.72
C LEU A 63 -0.54 -1.88 -4.17
N PHE A 64 -1.73 -1.43 -4.55
CA PHE A 64 -2.98 -2.03 -4.09
C PHE A 64 -4.08 -1.85 -5.13
N ILE A 65 -5.20 -2.53 -4.93
CA ILE A 65 -6.41 -2.35 -5.74
C ILE A 65 -7.52 -1.91 -4.76
N PRO A 66 -8.12 -0.72 -4.92
CA PRO A 66 -9.26 -0.31 -4.12
C PRO A 66 -10.48 -1.11 -4.58
N ARG A 67 -10.91 -2.06 -3.77
CA ARG A 67 -12.05 -2.94 -4.02
C ARG A 67 -12.91 -3.00 -2.78
#